data_AF-A0A8T3D2Y5-F1
#
_entry.id   AF-A0A8T3D2Y5-F1
#
_cell.length_a   1.000
_cell.length_b   1.000
_cell.length_c   1.000
_cell.angle_alpha   90.00
_cell.angle_beta   90.00
_cell.angle_gamma   90.00
#
_symmetry.space_group_name_H-M   'P 1'
#
loop_
_entity.id
_entity.type
_entity.pdbx_description
1 polymer ?
#
loop_
_entity_poly.entity_id
_entity_poly.type
_entity_poly.pdbx_seq_one_letter_code
_entity_poly.pdbx_strand_id
1 'polypeptide(L)'
;MPVTEKDLADDAPWKKIQQNTFTRWCNEHLKCVNKRIADLQCDLSDGLRLIALLEVLSQKKMYRKYHQRPTFRQMKLENVSVALEFLDRENIRLVSIDSKAIVDGNLKLILGMVWTLILHYSISMPVWEDEDDDEAKKQTPKQRLLGWIQNKVPDLPITNFSQDWRDGKALGALVDSCAPGLCPDWETWDTVKPVDNASEAMQLADDWLGIPQVIAPEEIIDPSVDEQSVMTYLSQFPKAKLKPGAPSNPNSTPRKPGHTVQGSSLWGTGAGQGQVTVYVEDPEGTREEVKAVLNEGKKTYSVTYVPKVMGPHKVTVLFAGQQIPKSPFEVGVDKAQGDPTKVTAKGPGLEPLGNIAGKPTYFEIYTAGAGVGDVTAGHQRPPG
;
A
#
# COMPACT_ATOMS: atom_id res chain seq x y z
N MET A 1 -50.00 17.80 0.66
CA MET A 1 -50.23 16.39 0.26
C MET A 1 -49.47 15.52 1.24
N PRO A 2 -50.03 14.41 1.75
CA PRO A 2 -49.28 13.50 2.61
C PRO A 2 -48.17 12.82 1.80
N VAL A 3 -46.98 12.73 2.39
CA VAL A 3 -45.81 12.07 1.81
C VAL A 3 -46.12 10.58 1.67
N THR A 4 -46.00 10.02 0.48
CA THR A 4 -46.26 8.59 0.25
C THR A 4 -45.05 7.73 0.65
N GLU A 5 -45.23 6.43 0.91
CA GLU A 5 -44.11 5.49 1.15
C GLU A 5 -43.11 5.46 -0.03
N LYS A 6 -43.60 5.74 -1.24
CA LYS A 6 -42.76 5.89 -2.43
C LYS A 6 -41.91 7.17 -2.37
N ASP A 7 -42.48 8.28 -1.92
CA ASP A 7 -41.75 9.54 -1.74
C ASP A 7 -40.68 9.39 -0.62
N LEU A 8 -41.01 8.67 0.47
CA LEU A 8 -40.05 8.34 1.54
C LEU A 8 -38.90 7.42 1.05
N ALA A 9 -39.19 6.49 0.15
CA ALA A 9 -38.18 5.64 -0.46
C ALA A 9 -37.33 6.37 -1.52
N ASP A 10 -37.91 7.38 -2.19
CA ASP A 10 -37.22 8.21 -3.16
C ASP A 10 -36.26 9.21 -2.48
N ASP A 11 -36.62 9.73 -1.29
CA ASP A 11 -35.83 10.67 -0.48
C ASP A 11 -34.99 10.02 0.63
N ALA A 12 -34.66 8.73 0.52
CA ALA A 12 -33.88 8.04 1.54
C ALA A 12 -32.53 8.77 1.79
N PRO A 13 -32.20 9.15 3.05
CA PRO A 13 -31.07 10.05 3.33
C PRO A 13 -29.70 9.54 2.81
N TRP A 14 -29.52 8.22 2.81
CA TRP A 14 -28.33 7.55 2.26
C TRP A 14 -28.04 7.91 0.80
N LYS A 15 -29.06 8.15 -0.03
CA LYS A 15 -28.88 8.50 -1.44
C LYS A 15 -28.15 9.84 -1.59
N LYS A 16 -28.45 10.79 -0.71
CA LYS A 16 -27.80 12.10 -0.70
C LYS A 16 -26.35 11.98 -0.27
N ILE A 17 -26.08 11.19 0.78
CA ILE A 17 -24.72 10.90 1.25
C ILE A 17 -23.90 10.24 0.13
N GLN A 18 -24.47 9.24 -0.54
CA GLN A 18 -23.84 8.56 -1.66
C GLN A 18 -23.58 9.48 -2.85
N GLN A 19 -24.55 10.29 -3.25
CA GLN A 19 -24.38 11.27 -4.32
C GLN A 19 -23.27 12.28 -3.99
N ASN A 20 -23.26 12.82 -2.78
CA ASN A 20 -22.21 13.74 -2.33
C ASN A 20 -20.84 13.05 -2.39
N THR A 21 -20.73 11.85 -1.81
CA THR A 21 -19.48 11.10 -1.72
C THR A 21 -18.91 10.79 -3.10
N PHE A 22 -19.75 10.26 -3.99
CA PHE A 22 -19.36 9.93 -5.36
C PHE A 22 -19.02 11.18 -6.18
N THR A 23 -19.70 12.30 -5.94
CA THR A 23 -19.37 13.58 -6.57
C THR A 23 -17.99 14.07 -6.14
N ARG A 24 -17.67 14.03 -4.84
CA ARG A 24 -16.34 14.43 -4.33
C ARG A 24 -15.25 13.48 -4.85
N TRP A 25 -15.49 12.17 -4.88
CA TRP A 25 -14.57 11.20 -5.47
C TRP A 25 -14.29 11.49 -6.96
N CYS A 26 -15.32 11.72 -7.78
CA CYS A 26 -15.13 12.10 -9.18
C CYS A 26 -14.30 13.39 -9.32
N ASN A 27 -14.56 14.38 -8.46
CA ASN A 27 -13.85 15.66 -8.48
C ASN A 27 -12.38 15.54 -8.08
N GLU A 28 -12.05 14.62 -7.17
CA GLU A 28 -10.67 14.34 -6.77
C GLU A 28 -9.82 13.86 -7.96
N HIS A 29 -10.43 13.10 -8.89
CA HIS A 29 -9.78 12.70 -10.14
C HIS A 29 -9.82 13.80 -11.20
N LEU A 30 -10.96 14.48 -11.36
CA LEU A 30 -11.13 15.50 -12.41
C LEU A 30 -10.32 16.78 -12.18
N LYS A 31 -9.86 17.06 -10.96
CA LYS A 31 -9.04 18.25 -10.67
C LYS A 31 -7.74 18.30 -11.46
N CYS A 32 -7.12 17.14 -11.77
CA CYS A 32 -5.87 17.09 -12.53
C CYS A 32 -6.03 17.50 -14.01
N VAL A 33 -7.26 17.51 -14.52
CA VAL A 33 -7.62 17.98 -15.87
C VAL A 33 -8.47 19.25 -15.83
N ASN A 34 -8.45 19.97 -14.70
CA ASN A 34 -9.17 21.22 -14.48
C ASN A 34 -10.67 21.13 -14.81
N LYS A 35 -11.33 20.05 -14.37
CA LYS A 35 -12.78 19.84 -14.50
C LYS A 35 -13.40 19.58 -13.13
N ARG A 36 -14.69 19.88 -13.01
CA ARG A 36 -15.48 19.67 -11.79
C ARG A 36 -16.92 19.34 -12.13
N ILE A 37 -17.52 18.48 -11.33
CA ILE A 37 -18.93 18.12 -11.25
C ILE A 37 -19.51 18.86 -10.04
N ALA A 38 -20.57 19.63 -10.26
CA ALA A 38 -21.38 20.24 -9.22
C ALA A 38 -22.63 19.40 -8.94
N ASP A 39 -23.26 18.87 -9.98
CA ASP A 39 -24.42 17.99 -9.89
C ASP A 39 -24.19 16.73 -10.70
N LEU A 40 -24.01 15.60 -10.01
CA LEU A 40 -23.76 14.30 -10.62
C LEU A 40 -24.90 13.85 -11.55
N GLN A 41 -26.14 14.29 -11.31
CA GLN A 41 -27.30 13.92 -12.11
C GLN A 41 -27.25 14.56 -13.51
N CYS A 42 -26.72 15.79 -13.61
CA CYS A 42 -26.79 16.60 -14.83
C CYS A 42 -25.44 16.77 -15.54
N ASP A 43 -24.33 16.87 -14.79
CA ASP A 43 -23.03 17.29 -15.33
C ASP A 43 -22.31 16.19 -16.12
N LEU A 44 -22.78 14.94 -16.03
CA LEU A 44 -22.31 13.81 -16.84
C LEU A 44 -23.13 13.63 -18.13
N SER A 45 -24.29 14.28 -18.25
CA SER A 45 -25.28 14.02 -19.30
C SER A 45 -24.84 14.40 -20.71
N ASP A 46 -23.77 15.19 -20.86
CA ASP A 46 -23.19 15.53 -22.18
C ASP A 46 -22.02 14.62 -22.59
N GLY A 47 -21.62 13.72 -21.69
CA GLY A 47 -20.52 12.77 -21.85
C GLY A 47 -19.11 13.36 -21.69
N LEU A 48 -18.93 14.68 -21.69
CA LEU A 48 -17.58 15.28 -21.69
C LEU A 48 -16.82 15.05 -20.38
N ARG A 49 -17.49 15.24 -19.24
CA ARG A 49 -16.89 14.99 -17.92
C ARG A 49 -16.73 13.50 -17.64
N LEU A 50 -17.67 12.67 -18.12
CA LEU A 50 -17.56 11.22 -18.03
C LEU A 50 -16.33 10.72 -18.81
N ILE A 51 -16.17 11.17 -20.05
CA ILE A 51 -14.99 10.84 -20.86
C ILE A 51 -13.70 11.27 -20.16
N ALA A 52 -13.63 12.51 -19.67
CA ALA A 52 -12.44 13.00 -18.97
C ALA A 52 -12.12 12.17 -17.70
N LEU A 53 -13.14 11.80 -16.93
CA LEU A 53 -12.98 10.94 -15.76
C LEU A 53 -12.40 9.57 -16.15
N LEU A 54 -12.95 8.95 -17.20
CA LEU A 54 -12.45 7.65 -17.68
C LEU A 54 -11.02 7.72 -18.21
N GLU A 55 -10.65 8.80 -18.90
CA GLU A 55 -9.26 8.99 -19.35
C GLU A 55 -8.30 9.12 -18.17
N VAL A 56 -8.69 9.83 -17.11
CA VAL A 56 -7.88 9.97 -15.89
C VAL A 56 -7.78 8.64 -15.15
N LEU A 57 -8.89 7.92 -14.94
CA LEU A 57 -8.86 6.66 -14.20
C LEU A 57 -8.07 5.57 -14.91
N SER A 58 -8.24 5.46 -16.24
CA SER A 58 -7.56 4.44 -17.05
C SER A 58 -6.14 4.82 -17.48
N GLN A 59 -5.76 6.09 -17.35
CA GLN A 59 -4.53 6.66 -17.93
C GLN A 59 -4.43 6.41 -19.46
N LYS A 60 -5.57 6.27 -20.14
CA LYS A 60 -5.68 6.03 -21.60
C LYS A 60 -6.54 7.11 -22.24
N LYS A 61 -6.42 7.26 -23.56
CA LYS A 61 -7.25 8.16 -24.36
C LYS A 61 -8.40 7.42 -25.03
N MET A 62 -9.51 8.13 -25.29
CA MET A 62 -10.61 7.57 -26.06
C MET A 62 -10.14 7.15 -27.46
N TYR A 63 -10.46 5.92 -27.87
CA TYR A 63 -10.11 5.41 -29.20
C TYR A 63 -11.08 5.88 -30.30
N ARG A 64 -12.29 6.30 -29.92
CA ARG A 64 -13.27 6.92 -30.83
C ARG A 64 -13.31 8.43 -30.67
N LYS A 65 -13.53 9.12 -31.78
CA LYS A 65 -13.82 10.57 -31.78
C LYS A 65 -15.18 10.81 -31.13
N TYR A 66 -15.30 11.94 -30.45
CA TYR A 66 -16.53 12.39 -29.79
C TYR A 66 -16.70 13.91 -29.98
N HIS A 67 -17.91 14.40 -29.73
CA HIS A 67 -18.30 15.79 -29.94
C HIS A 67 -17.75 16.68 -28.83
N GLN A 68 -16.97 17.69 -29.20
CA GLN A 68 -16.42 18.67 -28.24
C GLN A 68 -17.46 19.69 -27.76
N ARG A 69 -18.55 19.87 -28.51
CA ARG A 69 -19.65 20.79 -28.18
C ARG A 69 -21.01 20.09 -28.40
N PRO A 70 -21.39 19.13 -27.54
CA PRO A 70 -22.60 18.33 -27.69
C PRO A 70 -23.87 19.12 -27.30
N THR A 71 -24.34 19.99 -28.19
CA THR A 71 -25.50 20.86 -27.93
C THR A 71 -26.84 20.12 -28.05
N PHE A 72 -26.94 19.15 -28.97
CA PHE A 72 -28.16 18.39 -29.20
C PHE A 72 -28.14 17.04 -28.50
N ARG A 73 -29.31 16.56 -28.07
CA ARG A 73 -29.46 15.29 -27.33
C ARG A 73 -28.79 14.10 -28.05
N GLN A 74 -28.86 14.04 -29.37
CA GLN A 74 -28.22 13.00 -30.17
C GLN A 74 -26.69 12.99 -30.02
N MET A 75 -26.05 14.17 -30.03
CA MET A 75 -24.60 14.30 -29.83
C MET A 75 -24.19 13.87 -28.41
N LYS A 76 -25.02 14.19 -27.41
CA LYS A 76 -24.81 13.74 -26.02
C LYS A 76 -24.88 12.22 -25.90
N LEU A 77 -25.88 11.59 -26.53
CA LEU A 77 -26.00 10.13 -26.58
C LEU A 77 -24.77 9.49 -27.22
N GLU A 78 -24.28 10.04 -28.33
CA GLU A 78 -23.08 9.54 -29.00
C GLU A 78 -21.82 9.67 -28.14
N ASN A 79 -21.63 10.79 -27.44
CA ASN A 79 -20.53 10.96 -26.49
C ASN A 79 -20.58 9.93 -25.36
N VAL A 80 -21.75 9.74 -24.75
CA VAL A 80 -21.92 8.75 -23.68
C VAL A 80 -21.72 7.33 -24.22
N SER A 81 -22.17 7.03 -25.45
CA SER A 81 -21.93 5.73 -26.08
C SER A 81 -20.44 5.44 -26.25
N VAL A 82 -19.63 6.44 -26.62
CA VAL A 82 -18.16 6.31 -26.68
C VAL A 82 -17.57 5.96 -25.31
N ALA A 83 -18.06 6.59 -24.24
CA ALA A 83 -17.60 6.30 -22.87
C ALA A 83 -17.99 4.89 -22.42
N LEU A 84 -19.22 4.44 -22.71
CA LEU A 84 -19.69 3.10 -22.33
C LEU A 84 -18.97 1.99 -23.12
N GLU A 85 -18.74 2.18 -24.43
CA GLU A 85 -17.95 1.24 -25.25
C GLU A 85 -16.49 1.20 -24.77
N PHE A 86 -15.95 2.30 -24.25
CA PHE A 86 -14.62 2.30 -23.64
C PHE A 86 -14.55 1.42 -22.40
N LEU A 87 -15.55 1.49 -21.52
CA LEU A 87 -15.61 0.64 -20.33
C LEU A 87 -15.74 -0.84 -20.67
N ASP A 88 -16.54 -1.17 -21.68
CA ASP A 88 -16.69 -2.55 -22.17
C ASP A 88 -15.35 -3.13 -22.65
N ARG A 89 -14.56 -2.36 -23.40
CA ARG A 89 -13.22 -2.76 -23.85
C ARG A 89 -12.19 -2.91 -22.74
N GLU A 90 -12.34 -2.16 -21.65
CA GLU A 90 -11.52 -2.32 -20.44
C GLU A 90 -12.00 -3.51 -19.58
N ASN A 91 -12.96 -4.32 -20.06
CA ASN A 91 -13.59 -5.44 -19.36
C ASN A 91 -14.32 -5.03 -18.08
N ILE A 92 -14.82 -3.80 -18.01
CA ILE A 92 -15.62 -3.29 -16.89
C ILE A 92 -17.10 -3.51 -17.20
N ARG A 93 -17.69 -4.53 -16.59
CA ARG A 93 -19.09 -4.90 -16.80
C ARG A 93 -20.02 -3.98 -16.04
N LEU A 94 -20.77 -3.14 -16.76
CA LEU A 94 -21.83 -2.31 -16.19
C LEU A 94 -23.17 -3.05 -16.20
N VAL A 95 -23.98 -2.86 -15.16
CA VAL A 95 -25.29 -3.52 -15.02
C VAL A 95 -26.40 -2.57 -15.46
N SER A 96 -27.10 -2.93 -16.53
CA SER A 96 -28.37 -2.30 -16.95
C SER A 96 -28.32 -0.78 -17.17
N ILE A 97 -27.18 -0.24 -17.61
CA ILE A 97 -27.03 1.16 -17.97
C ILE A 97 -26.81 1.33 -19.47
N ASP A 98 -27.54 2.29 -20.06
CA ASP A 98 -27.38 2.70 -21.45
C ASP A 98 -27.09 4.21 -21.53
N SER A 99 -26.84 4.71 -22.74
CA SER A 99 -26.55 6.13 -22.93
C SER A 99 -27.72 7.02 -22.54
N LYS A 100 -28.96 6.54 -22.70
CA LYS A 100 -30.17 7.28 -22.37
C LYS A 100 -30.26 7.56 -20.86
N ALA A 101 -29.95 6.57 -20.03
CA ALA A 101 -29.97 6.70 -18.58
C ALA A 101 -29.09 7.85 -18.08
N ILE A 102 -27.92 8.06 -18.69
CA ILE A 102 -26.99 9.13 -18.28
C ILE A 102 -27.42 10.48 -18.87
N VAL A 103 -27.80 10.52 -20.16
CA VAL A 103 -28.21 11.76 -20.83
C VAL A 103 -29.49 12.35 -20.23
N ASP A 104 -30.43 11.49 -19.82
CA ASP A 104 -31.71 11.90 -19.25
C ASP A 104 -31.66 11.99 -17.71
N GLY A 105 -30.49 11.84 -17.08
CA GLY A 105 -30.28 12.10 -15.66
C GLY A 105 -30.91 11.08 -14.71
N ASN A 106 -30.87 9.79 -15.04
CA ASN A 106 -31.31 8.73 -14.14
C ASN A 106 -30.28 8.52 -13.02
N LEU A 107 -30.44 9.26 -11.92
CA LEU A 107 -29.49 9.31 -10.82
C LEU A 107 -29.16 7.91 -10.26
N LYS A 108 -30.14 7.02 -10.12
CA LYS A 108 -29.92 5.65 -9.61
C LYS A 108 -28.92 4.87 -10.46
N LEU A 109 -29.06 4.94 -11.79
CA LEU A 109 -28.16 4.25 -12.71
C LEU A 109 -26.80 4.94 -12.79
N ILE A 110 -26.76 6.28 -12.70
CA ILE A 110 -25.52 7.05 -12.65
C ILE A 110 -24.71 6.67 -11.40
N LEU A 111 -25.34 6.62 -10.22
CA LEU A 111 -24.69 6.17 -8.98
C LEU A 111 -24.15 4.75 -9.11
N GLY A 112 -24.93 3.82 -9.66
CA GLY A 112 -24.48 2.44 -9.90
C GLY A 112 -23.27 2.34 -10.84
N MET A 113 -23.21 3.18 -11.88
CA MET A 113 -22.05 3.26 -12.77
C MET A 113 -20.83 3.82 -12.03
N VAL A 114 -20.97 4.93 -11.31
CA VAL A 114 -19.84 5.52 -10.57
C VAL A 114 -19.33 4.56 -9.49
N TRP A 115 -20.22 3.84 -8.81
CA TRP A 115 -19.82 2.77 -7.89
C TRP A 115 -18.99 1.69 -8.59
N THR A 116 -19.38 1.27 -9.80
CA THR A 116 -18.61 0.29 -10.57
C THR A 116 -17.19 0.79 -10.87
N LEU A 117 -17.04 2.09 -11.18
CA LEU A 117 -15.73 2.73 -11.37
C LEU A 117 -14.92 2.77 -10.07
N ILE A 118 -15.54 3.15 -8.95
CA ILE A 118 -14.89 3.17 -7.62
C ILE A 118 -14.41 1.76 -7.26
N LEU A 119 -15.29 0.77 -7.35
CA LEU A 119 -15.01 -0.62 -7.04
C LEU A 119 -13.86 -1.17 -7.90
N HIS A 120 -13.83 -0.83 -9.19
CA HIS A 120 -12.79 -1.28 -10.10
C HIS A 120 -11.46 -0.57 -9.85
N TYR A 121 -11.42 0.77 -9.90
CA TYR A 121 -10.17 1.55 -9.90
C TYR A 121 -9.61 1.85 -8.51
N SER A 122 -10.44 1.90 -7.46
CA SER A 122 -10.00 2.25 -6.11
C SER A 122 -9.82 1.02 -5.20
N ILE A 123 -10.50 -0.09 -5.50
CA ILE A 123 -10.50 -1.27 -4.63
C ILE A 123 -9.94 -2.52 -5.33
N SER A 124 -10.41 -2.84 -6.54
CA SER A 124 -10.04 -4.09 -7.21
C SER A 124 -8.65 -4.05 -7.86
N MET A 125 -8.39 -3.02 -8.67
CA MET A 125 -7.17 -2.93 -9.50
C MET A 125 -5.89 -2.53 -8.75
N PRO A 126 -5.92 -1.67 -7.72
CA PRO A 126 -4.70 -1.28 -7.05
C PRO A 126 -3.92 -2.43 -6.43
N VAL A 127 -2.59 -2.33 -6.46
CA VAL A 127 -1.70 -3.16 -5.63
C VAL A 127 -1.56 -2.47 -4.27
N TRP A 128 -1.75 -3.23 -3.19
CA TRP A 128 -1.56 -2.78 -1.82
C TRP A 128 -0.29 -3.41 -1.25
N GLU A 129 0.46 -2.64 -0.46
CA GLU A 129 1.62 -3.15 0.25
C GLU A 129 1.15 -4.17 1.31
N ASP A 130 1.94 -5.20 1.56
CA ASP A 130 1.65 -6.30 2.51
C ASP A 130 0.58 -7.33 2.11
N GLU A 131 0.16 -7.40 0.83
CA GLU A 131 -0.73 -8.45 0.33
C GLU A 131 -0.01 -9.55 -0.46
N ASP A 132 -0.32 -10.82 -0.15
CA ASP A 132 0.06 -11.96 -0.99
C ASP A 132 -0.88 -12.07 -2.21
N ASP A 133 -0.29 -12.00 -3.41
CA ASP A 133 -0.99 -11.96 -4.71
C ASP A 133 -1.97 -13.12 -4.94
N ASP A 134 -1.71 -14.29 -4.35
CA ASP A 134 -2.54 -15.48 -4.51
C ASP A 134 -3.76 -15.53 -3.59
N GLU A 135 -3.71 -14.79 -2.48
CA GLU A 135 -4.82 -14.68 -1.53
C GLU A 135 -5.79 -13.56 -1.93
N ALA A 136 -5.25 -12.44 -2.45
CA ALA A 136 -6.03 -11.33 -2.98
C ALA A 136 -6.98 -11.75 -4.12
N LYS A 137 -6.57 -12.70 -4.97
CA LYS A 137 -7.37 -13.19 -6.12
C LYS A 137 -8.63 -13.98 -5.72
N LYS A 138 -8.74 -14.45 -4.48
CA LYS A 138 -9.86 -15.30 -4.01
C LYS A 138 -10.95 -14.50 -3.29
N GLN A 139 -10.70 -13.24 -2.97
CA GLN A 139 -11.59 -12.42 -2.17
C GLN A 139 -12.40 -11.46 -3.05
N THR A 140 -13.62 -11.15 -2.62
CA THR A 140 -14.35 -10.01 -3.21
C THR A 140 -13.65 -8.70 -2.85
N PRO A 141 -13.81 -7.61 -3.64
CA PRO A 141 -13.17 -6.34 -3.32
C PRO A 141 -13.57 -5.80 -1.93
N LYS A 142 -14.80 -6.06 -1.48
CA LYS A 142 -15.26 -5.73 -0.12
C LYS A 142 -14.48 -6.48 0.95
N GLN A 143 -14.33 -7.80 0.79
CA GLN A 143 -13.58 -8.65 1.73
C GLN A 143 -12.10 -8.26 1.77
N ARG A 144 -11.51 -7.96 0.61
CA ARG A 144 -10.13 -7.48 0.49
C ARG A 144 -9.91 -6.22 1.33
N LEU A 145 -10.74 -5.19 1.13
CA LEU A 145 -10.64 -3.94 1.90
C LEU A 145 -10.85 -4.17 3.40
N LEU A 146 -11.82 -4.99 3.77
CA LEU A 146 -12.10 -5.32 5.17
C LEU A 146 -10.90 -6.05 5.81
N GLY A 147 -10.31 -7.02 5.12
CA GLY A 147 -9.13 -7.75 5.58
C GLY A 147 -7.92 -6.84 5.78
N TRP A 148 -7.67 -5.92 4.84
CA TRP A 148 -6.61 -4.94 4.97
C TRP A 148 -6.80 -4.04 6.19
N ILE A 149 -8.02 -3.52 6.40
CA ILE A 149 -8.33 -2.67 7.57
C ILE A 149 -8.20 -3.47 8.86
N GLN A 150 -8.75 -4.69 8.91
CA GLN A 150 -8.68 -5.54 10.10
C GLN A 150 -7.23 -5.87 10.49
N ASN A 151 -6.32 -6.01 9.52
CA ASN A 151 -4.88 -6.17 9.76
C ASN A 151 -4.24 -4.89 10.35
N LYS A 152 -4.69 -3.70 9.95
CA LYS A 152 -4.23 -2.44 10.53
C LYS A 152 -4.76 -2.20 11.94
N VAL A 153 -5.97 -2.64 12.27
CA VAL A 153 -6.58 -2.46 13.60
C VAL A 153 -6.99 -3.80 14.21
N PRO A 154 -6.05 -4.68 14.57
CA PRO A 154 -6.36 -6.05 15.04
C PRO A 154 -7.14 -6.09 16.36
N ASP A 155 -7.02 -5.04 17.17
CA ASP A 155 -7.69 -4.94 18.47
C ASP A 155 -9.18 -4.57 18.36
N LEU A 156 -9.64 -4.13 17.18
CA LEU A 156 -11.04 -3.77 16.92
C LEU A 156 -11.68 -4.77 15.95
N PRO A 157 -12.88 -5.31 16.26
CA PRO A 157 -13.57 -6.22 15.36
C PRO A 157 -14.27 -5.42 14.25
N ILE A 158 -13.59 -5.23 13.11
CA ILE A 158 -14.14 -4.55 11.94
C ILE A 158 -14.75 -5.59 10.99
N THR A 159 -16.08 -5.58 10.91
CA THR A 159 -16.90 -6.56 10.18
C THR A 159 -17.77 -5.92 9.10
N ASN A 160 -17.98 -4.61 9.13
CA ASN A 160 -18.81 -3.89 8.17
C ASN A 160 -18.29 -2.47 7.86
N PHE A 161 -18.91 -1.84 6.87
CA PHE A 161 -18.62 -0.46 6.45
C PHE A 161 -19.76 0.49 6.82
N SER A 162 -20.39 0.31 7.98
CA SER A 162 -21.44 1.19 8.48
C SER A 162 -21.36 1.34 10.00
N GLN A 163 -21.95 0.41 10.75
CA GLN A 163 -22.09 0.46 12.20
C GLN A 163 -20.74 0.55 12.94
N ASP A 164 -19.70 -0.14 12.46
CA ASP A 164 -18.39 -0.21 13.14
C ASP A 164 -17.66 1.14 13.14
N TRP A 165 -18.10 2.09 12.30
CA TRP A 165 -17.47 3.40 12.12
C TRP A 165 -18.26 4.53 12.80
N ARG A 166 -19.44 4.21 13.35
CA ARG A 166 -20.46 5.18 13.76
C ARG A 166 -20.06 6.05 14.95
N ASP A 167 -19.21 5.57 15.84
CA ASP A 167 -18.71 6.33 16.99
C ASP A 167 -17.44 7.14 16.70
N GLY A 168 -16.88 7.01 15.47
CA GLY A 168 -15.66 7.67 15.03
C GLY A 168 -14.36 7.10 15.59
N LYS A 169 -14.38 6.17 16.55
CA LYS A 169 -13.15 5.64 17.19
C LYS A 169 -12.35 4.74 16.25
N ALA A 170 -13.03 3.95 15.43
CA ALA A 170 -12.37 3.12 14.42
C ALA A 170 -11.59 3.97 13.39
N LEU A 171 -12.06 5.20 13.09
CA LEU A 171 -11.31 6.15 12.25
C LEU A 171 -10.02 6.58 12.94
N GLY A 172 -10.10 6.96 14.23
CA GLY A 172 -8.92 7.31 15.03
C GLY A 172 -7.91 6.17 15.10
N ALA A 173 -8.37 4.95 15.38
CA ALA A 173 -7.54 3.76 15.42
C ALA A 173 -6.83 3.48 14.08
N LEU A 174 -7.55 3.61 12.96
CA LEU A 174 -6.98 3.38 11.64
C LEU A 174 -5.93 4.45 11.29
N VAL A 175 -6.22 5.73 11.56
CA VAL A 175 -5.30 6.84 11.30
C VAL A 175 -4.02 6.71 12.13
N ASP A 176 -4.15 6.38 13.42
CA ASP A 176 -2.99 6.16 14.30
C ASP A 176 -2.21 4.91 13.90
N SER A 177 -2.87 3.84 13.45
CA SER A 177 -2.18 2.65 12.93
C SER A 177 -1.38 2.96 11.65
N CYS A 178 -1.91 3.82 10.77
CA CYS A 178 -1.20 4.27 9.57
C CYS A 178 0.01 5.17 9.90
N ALA A 179 -0.11 6.02 10.93
CA ALA A 179 0.99 6.84 11.41
C ALA A 179 0.87 7.10 12.93
N PRO A 180 1.57 6.29 13.75
CA PRO A 180 1.46 6.38 15.21
C PRO A 180 1.81 7.76 15.73
N GLY A 181 0.92 8.32 16.55
CA GLY A 181 1.05 9.66 17.11
C GLY A 181 0.13 10.70 16.47
N LEU A 182 -0.59 10.37 15.39
CA LEU A 182 -1.65 11.23 14.85
C LEU A 182 -2.88 11.23 15.76
N CYS A 183 -3.38 10.05 16.16
CA CYS A 183 -4.55 9.92 17.06
C CYS A 183 -4.20 9.04 18.27
N PRO A 184 -3.18 9.38 19.09
CA PRO A 184 -2.58 8.46 20.06
C PRO A 184 -3.52 8.04 21.20
N ASP A 185 -4.56 8.82 21.46
CA ASP A 185 -5.51 8.66 22.55
C ASP A 185 -6.90 8.19 22.08
N TRP A 186 -6.99 7.69 20.82
CA TRP A 186 -8.24 7.25 20.19
C TRP A 186 -9.06 6.27 21.04
N GLU A 187 -8.41 5.44 21.85
CA GLU A 187 -9.08 4.49 22.75
C GLU A 187 -9.90 5.17 23.84
N THR A 188 -9.52 6.36 24.25
CA THR A 188 -10.14 7.12 25.34
C THR A 188 -11.17 8.14 24.86
N TRP A 189 -11.33 8.27 23.54
CA TRP A 189 -12.32 9.17 22.95
C TRP A 189 -13.75 8.83 23.39
N ASP A 190 -14.53 9.89 23.58
CA ASP A 190 -15.92 9.83 24.03
C ASP A 190 -16.83 9.36 22.87
N THR A 191 -17.48 8.21 23.04
CA THR A 191 -18.36 7.62 22.03
C THR A 191 -19.66 8.40 21.85
N VAL A 192 -19.98 9.34 22.74
CA VAL A 192 -21.15 10.23 22.63
C VAL A 192 -20.85 11.43 21.72
N LYS A 193 -19.59 11.62 21.30
CA LYS A 193 -19.14 12.70 20.41
C LYS A 193 -18.63 12.17 19.06
N PRO A 194 -19.44 11.43 18.28
CA PRO A 194 -18.99 10.77 17.07
C PRO A 194 -18.49 11.74 15.98
N VAL A 195 -19.13 12.91 15.86
CA VAL A 195 -18.74 13.93 14.88
C VAL A 195 -17.37 14.52 15.23
N ASP A 196 -17.09 14.79 16.50
CA ASP A 196 -15.80 15.33 16.94
C ASP A 196 -14.68 14.30 16.64
N ASN A 197 -14.90 13.04 17.03
CA ASN A 197 -13.98 11.93 16.78
C ASN A 197 -13.69 11.74 15.28
N ALA A 198 -14.74 11.71 14.45
CA ALA A 198 -14.60 11.57 13.02
C ALA A 198 -13.90 12.77 12.39
N SER A 199 -14.25 14.00 12.81
CA SER A 199 -13.65 15.23 12.29
C SER A 199 -12.16 15.28 12.59
N GLU A 200 -11.75 14.97 13.81
CA GLU A 200 -10.34 14.93 14.21
C GLU A 200 -9.55 13.91 13.39
N ALA A 201 -10.00 12.65 13.35
CA ALA A 201 -9.32 11.59 12.62
C ALA A 201 -9.22 11.90 11.11
N MET A 202 -10.32 12.33 10.49
CA MET A 202 -10.37 12.60 9.05
C MET A 202 -9.57 13.84 8.66
N GLN A 203 -9.53 14.87 9.51
CA GLN A 203 -8.70 16.04 9.27
C GLN A 203 -7.21 15.70 9.34
N LEU A 204 -6.80 14.91 10.33
CA LEU A 204 -5.41 14.44 10.44
C LEU A 204 -5.02 13.52 9.26
N ALA A 205 -5.93 12.69 8.79
CA ALA A 205 -5.74 11.88 7.59
C ALA A 205 -5.54 12.74 6.33
N ASP A 206 -6.31 13.81 6.16
CA ASP A 206 -6.13 14.75 5.05
C ASP A 206 -4.78 15.48 5.16
N ASP A 207 -4.54 16.10 6.31
CA ASP A 207 -3.38 16.94 6.55
C ASP A 207 -2.07 16.17 6.45
N TRP A 208 -2.00 14.95 6.99
CA TRP A 208 -0.74 14.21 7.15
C TRP A 208 -0.63 12.94 6.35
N LEU A 209 -1.75 12.32 5.94
CA LEU A 209 -1.74 11.11 5.11
C LEU A 209 -2.13 11.39 3.65
N GLY A 210 -2.58 12.63 3.36
CA GLY A 210 -3.00 13.03 2.03
C GLY A 210 -4.30 12.36 1.58
N ILE A 211 -5.17 12.02 2.53
CA ILE A 211 -6.44 11.35 2.28
C ILE A 211 -7.56 12.39 2.21
N PRO A 212 -8.04 12.75 1.01
CA PRO A 212 -9.08 13.76 0.89
C PRO A 212 -10.41 13.25 1.44
N GLN A 213 -11.15 14.16 2.09
CA GLN A 213 -12.46 13.92 2.69
C GLN A 213 -13.56 13.84 1.62
N VAL A 214 -13.58 12.75 0.86
CA VAL A 214 -14.62 12.50 -0.14
C VAL A 214 -16.00 12.27 0.49
N ILE A 215 -16.04 11.79 1.75
CA ILE A 215 -17.21 11.80 2.62
C ILE A 215 -16.96 12.78 3.76
N ALA A 216 -17.99 13.50 4.23
CA ALA A 216 -17.85 14.41 5.37
C ALA A 216 -17.91 13.66 6.72
N PRO A 217 -17.35 14.22 7.80
CA PRO A 217 -17.43 13.61 9.13
C PRO A 217 -18.86 13.36 9.62
N GLU A 218 -19.80 14.25 9.33
CA GLU A 218 -21.21 14.07 9.70
C GLU A 218 -21.89 13.00 8.85
N GLU A 219 -21.42 12.79 7.61
CA GLU A 219 -21.96 11.81 6.67
C GLU A 219 -21.48 10.39 7.00
N ILE A 220 -20.22 10.20 7.44
CA ILE A 220 -19.65 8.87 7.72
C ILE A 220 -20.20 8.24 9.01
N ILE A 221 -20.57 9.07 9.99
CA ILE A 221 -21.17 8.63 11.26
C ILE A 221 -22.71 8.60 11.21
N ASP A 222 -23.30 9.06 10.10
CA ASP A 222 -24.76 9.13 9.97
C ASP A 222 -25.37 7.72 10.08
N PRO A 223 -26.42 7.50 10.88
CA PRO A 223 -27.04 6.18 11.03
C PRO A 223 -27.59 5.59 9.73
N SER A 224 -27.84 6.44 8.73
CA SER A 224 -28.33 6.06 7.40
C SER A 224 -27.22 5.87 6.37
N VAL A 225 -25.94 6.06 6.72
CA VAL A 225 -24.83 5.92 5.77
C VAL A 225 -24.82 4.53 5.10
N ASP A 226 -24.59 4.50 3.80
CA ASP A 226 -24.43 3.27 3.05
C ASP A 226 -22.97 2.82 3.00
N GLU A 227 -22.75 1.51 2.92
CA GLU A 227 -21.40 0.94 2.88
C GLU A 227 -20.57 1.40 1.67
N GLN A 228 -21.20 1.75 0.54
CA GLN A 228 -20.45 2.16 -0.66
C GLN A 228 -19.77 3.51 -0.43
N SER A 229 -20.45 4.44 0.22
CA SER A 229 -19.89 5.75 0.60
C SER A 229 -18.69 5.59 1.54
N VAL A 230 -18.83 4.76 2.58
CA VAL A 230 -17.76 4.50 3.55
C VAL A 230 -16.57 3.78 2.91
N MET A 231 -16.82 2.75 2.09
CA MET A 231 -15.78 2.05 1.31
C MET A 231 -15.04 3.00 0.36
N THR A 232 -15.75 3.95 -0.25
CA THR A 232 -15.14 4.95 -1.16
C THR A 232 -14.06 5.75 -0.43
N TYR A 233 -14.36 6.24 0.77
CA TYR A 233 -13.39 6.97 1.59
C TYR A 233 -12.24 6.09 2.09
N LEU A 234 -12.56 4.93 2.69
CA LEU A 234 -11.58 4.05 3.32
C LEU A 234 -10.64 3.37 2.31
N SER A 235 -11.07 3.17 1.07
CA SER A 235 -10.23 2.61 -0.01
C SER A 235 -9.01 3.45 -0.37
N GLN A 236 -8.90 4.67 0.17
CA GLN A 236 -7.76 5.57 -0.02
C GLN A 236 -6.59 5.25 0.91
N PHE A 237 -6.84 4.66 2.08
CA PHE A 237 -5.84 4.39 3.11
C PHE A 237 -4.72 3.42 2.68
N PRO A 238 -4.98 2.34 1.91
CA PRO A 238 -3.93 1.42 1.48
C PRO A 238 -2.78 2.04 0.68
N LYS A 239 -2.98 3.23 0.11
CA LYS A 239 -1.95 3.98 -0.65
C LYS A 239 -1.43 5.21 0.09
N ALA A 240 -1.92 5.45 1.31
CA ALA A 240 -1.61 6.64 2.06
C ALA A 240 -0.12 6.70 2.41
N LYS A 241 0.44 7.91 2.37
CA LYS A 241 1.85 8.15 2.70
C LYS A 241 1.94 9.31 3.66
N LEU A 242 2.73 9.13 4.70
CA LEU A 242 2.97 10.18 5.68
C LEU A 242 3.71 11.36 5.04
N LYS A 243 3.12 12.55 5.13
CA LYS A 243 3.74 13.80 4.66
C LYS A 243 4.91 14.19 5.57
N PRO A 244 5.98 14.76 5.02
CA PRO A 244 7.09 15.28 5.84
C PRO A 244 6.62 16.34 6.84
N GLY A 245 7.17 16.31 8.06
CA GLY A 245 6.86 17.31 9.09
C GLY A 245 5.63 16.99 9.93
N ALA A 246 5.04 15.79 9.79
CA ALA A 246 3.94 15.35 10.64
C ALA A 246 4.31 15.42 12.14
N PRO A 247 3.36 15.84 13.00
CA PRO A 247 3.59 15.93 14.43
C PRO A 247 3.93 14.53 14.95
N SER A 248 5.13 14.41 15.53
CA SER A 248 5.52 13.20 16.26
C SER A 248 5.29 13.48 17.73
N ASN A 249 4.28 12.87 18.32
CA ASN A 249 4.08 12.94 19.76
C ASN A 249 5.09 11.98 20.44
N PRO A 250 6.03 12.47 21.27
CA PRO A 250 7.02 11.62 21.95
C PRO A 250 6.42 10.70 23.03
N ASN A 251 5.13 10.84 23.36
CA ASN A 251 4.44 10.04 24.39
C ASN A 251 3.65 8.83 23.85
N SER A 252 3.82 8.43 22.59
CA SER A 252 3.26 7.16 22.12
C SER A 252 3.98 6.00 22.83
N THR A 253 3.32 5.39 23.81
CA THR A 253 3.77 4.11 24.35
C THR A 253 3.80 3.09 23.22
N PRO A 254 4.90 2.36 22.99
CA PRO A 254 4.87 1.22 22.08
C PRO A 254 3.85 0.21 22.62
N ARG A 255 2.74 0.04 21.90
CA ARG A 255 1.74 -0.98 22.23
C ARG A 255 2.36 -2.36 22.03
N LYS A 256 2.03 -3.25 22.97
CA LYS A 256 2.55 -4.62 23.08
C LYS A 256 2.33 -5.38 21.76
N PRO A 257 3.33 -6.11 21.22
CA PRO A 257 3.11 -6.99 20.08
C PRO A 257 2.28 -8.22 20.53
N GLY A 258 0.96 -8.08 20.48
CA GLY A 258 0.02 -9.17 20.48
C GLY A 258 -0.12 -9.69 19.05
N HIS A 259 0.53 -10.82 18.78
CA HIS A 259 0.33 -11.69 17.61
C HIS A 259 0.54 -11.05 16.23
N THR A 260 1.71 -11.31 15.62
CA THR A 260 1.86 -11.18 14.16
C THR A 260 2.26 -12.51 13.55
N VAL A 261 1.36 -12.99 12.70
CA VAL A 261 1.57 -13.99 11.66
C VAL A 261 2.72 -13.56 10.75
N GLN A 262 3.45 -14.55 10.23
CA GLN A 262 4.64 -14.38 9.40
C GLN A 262 4.36 -13.44 8.20
N GLY A 263 4.94 -12.25 8.24
CA GLY A 263 5.06 -11.33 7.13
C GLY A 263 6.36 -10.55 7.28
N SER A 264 7.23 -10.65 6.30
CA SER A 264 8.52 -9.98 6.25
C SER A 264 8.34 -8.48 5.96
N SER A 265 8.62 -7.61 6.93
CA SER A 265 8.65 -6.16 6.73
C SER A 265 10.06 -5.57 6.92
N LEU A 266 10.40 -4.73 5.95
CA LEU A 266 11.57 -3.87 5.87
C LEU A 266 11.53 -2.82 6.99
N TRP A 267 12.65 -2.64 7.70
CA TRP A 267 12.74 -1.66 8.78
C TRP A 267 13.19 -0.28 8.28
N GLY A 268 12.41 0.75 8.58
CA GLY A 268 12.79 2.14 8.44
C GLY A 268 11.74 3.08 9.04
N THR A 269 12.18 3.93 9.98
CA THR A 269 11.48 5.13 10.50
C THR A 269 10.14 4.94 11.21
N GLY A 270 10.16 4.54 12.49
CA GLY A 270 8.96 4.60 13.35
C GLY A 270 9.16 4.46 14.87
N ALA A 271 10.36 4.11 15.35
CA ALA A 271 10.56 3.72 16.75
C ALA A 271 10.79 4.87 17.76
N GLY A 272 10.77 6.15 17.35
CA GLY A 272 11.12 7.29 18.22
C GLY A 272 12.63 7.51 18.39
N GLN A 273 13.04 8.44 19.27
CA GLN A 273 14.45 8.63 19.65
C GLN A 273 14.81 7.68 20.80
N GLY A 274 15.76 6.77 20.59
CA GLY A 274 16.20 5.82 21.60
C GLY A 274 17.58 5.25 21.25
N GLN A 275 18.38 4.94 22.27
CA GLN A 275 19.70 4.35 22.09
C GLN A 275 19.54 2.90 21.63
N VAL A 276 20.24 2.56 20.54
CA VAL A 276 20.35 1.17 20.05
C VAL A 276 21.57 0.53 20.67
N THR A 277 21.37 -0.61 21.33
CA THR A 277 22.44 -1.45 21.89
C THR A 277 22.32 -2.84 21.31
N VAL A 278 23.43 -3.40 20.80
CA VAL A 278 23.43 -4.75 20.22
C VAL A 278 24.41 -5.63 20.97
N TYR A 279 23.98 -6.84 21.29
CA TYR A 279 24.81 -7.88 21.87
C TYR A 279 24.84 -9.11 20.97
N VAL A 280 26.00 -9.72 20.84
CA VAL A 280 26.17 -11.00 20.13
C VAL A 280 26.65 -12.02 21.14
N GLU A 281 25.90 -13.09 21.30
CA GLU A 281 26.22 -14.24 22.15
C GLU A 281 26.63 -15.41 21.26
N ASP A 282 27.79 -16.00 21.55
CA ASP A 282 28.29 -17.18 20.86
C ASP A 282 27.69 -18.49 21.44
N PRO A 283 27.91 -19.65 20.79
CA PRO A 283 27.40 -20.94 21.28
C PRO A 283 27.95 -21.36 22.65
N GLU A 284 29.05 -20.74 23.11
CA GLU A 284 29.71 -21.03 24.38
C GLU A 284 29.19 -20.11 25.51
N GLY A 285 28.27 -19.18 25.19
CA GLY A 285 27.64 -18.25 26.13
C GLY A 285 28.43 -16.94 26.34
N THR A 286 29.46 -16.67 25.54
CA THR A 286 30.21 -15.42 25.59
C THR A 286 29.41 -14.31 24.92
N ARG A 287 29.13 -13.23 25.66
CA ARG A 287 28.37 -12.07 25.16
C ARG A 287 29.29 -10.88 24.89
N GLU A 288 29.31 -10.41 23.65
CA GLU A 288 30.03 -9.21 23.22
C GLU A 288 29.06 -8.08 22.86
N GLU A 289 29.35 -6.84 23.28
CA GLU A 289 28.60 -5.65 22.86
C GLU A 289 29.14 -5.11 21.54
N VAL A 290 28.25 -4.92 20.57
CA VAL A 290 28.58 -4.44 19.22
C VAL A 290 28.12 -3.00 19.05
N LYS A 291 29.02 -2.14 18.58
CA LYS A 291 28.72 -0.74 18.32
C LYS A 291 27.77 -0.59 17.14
N ALA A 292 26.68 0.13 17.35
CA ALA A 292 25.76 0.57 16.31
C ALA A 292 26.14 1.97 15.83
N VAL A 293 26.27 2.16 14.51
CA VAL A 293 26.56 3.45 13.89
C VAL A 293 25.27 4.02 13.31
N LEU A 294 24.86 5.20 13.76
CA LEU A 294 23.67 5.88 13.26
C LEU A 294 23.96 6.50 11.88
N ASN A 295 23.11 6.17 10.91
CA ASN A 295 23.06 6.84 9.62
C ASN A 295 21.98 7.94 9.67
N GLU A 296 22.41 9.17 9.97
CA GLU A 296 21.52 10.33 10.17
C GLU A 296 20.61 10.61 8.96
N GLY A 297 21.08 10.35 7.74
CA GLY A 297 20.31 10.60 6.52
C GLY A 297 19.15 9.63 6.27
N LYS A 298 19.20 8.42 6.85
CA LYS A 298 18.17 7.38 6.67
C LYS A 298 17.47 6.98 7.98
N LYS A 299 17.91 7.54 9.11
CA LYS A 299 17.50 7.13 10.47
C LYS A 299 17.61 5.60 10.66
N THR A 300 18.62 4.98 10.06
CA THR A 300 18.93 3.56 10.20
C THR A 300 20.21 3.37 11.01
N TYR A 301 20.33 2.24 11.70
CA TYR A 301 21.55 1.87 12.41
C TYR A 301 22.29 0.78 11.63
N SER A 302 23.57 0.99 11.39
CA SER A 302 24.46 -0.02 10.81
C SER A 302 25.25 -0.69 11.93
N VAL A 303 25.18 -2.02 11.97
CA VAL A 303 25.84 -2.84 13.00
C VAL A 303 26.70 -3.86 12.27
N THR A 304 27.96 -3.99 12.69
CA THR A 304 28.91 -4.92 12.07
C THR A 304 29.64 -5.67 13.16
N TYR A 305 29.61 -7.00 13.10
CA TYR A 305 30.32 -7.88 14.00
C TYR A 305 30.99 -9.01 13.20
N VAL A 306 32.04 -9.60 13.79
CA VAL A 306 32.78 -10.71 13.18
C VAL A 306 32.66 -11.90 14.13
N PRO A 307 31.90 -12.94 13.80
CA PRO A 307 31.78 -14.13 14.65
C PRO A 307 33.11 -14.89 14.67
N LYS A 308 33.58 -15.26 15.86
CA LYS A 308 34.89 -15.92 16.08
C LYS A 308 34.78 -17.44 16.14
N VAL A 309 33.62 -17.96 16.50
CA VAL A 309 33.35 -19.39 16.70
C VAL A 309 32.32 -19.85 15.67
N MET A 310 32.28 -21.14 15.37
CA MET A 310 31.24 -21.74 14.51
C MET A 310 30.03 -22.16 15.34
N GLY A 311 28.84 -22.09 14.77
CA GLY A 311 27.61 -22.58 15.40
C GLY A 311 26.53 -21.50 15.60
N PRO A 312 25.47 -21.82 16.36
CA PRO A 312 24.30 -20.95 16.53
C PRO A 312 24.62 -19.77 17.46
N HIS A 313 24.78 -18.58 16.89
CA HIS A 313 24.93 -17.33 17.64
C HIS A 313 23.56 -16.71 17.91
N LYS A 314 23.46 -15.90 18.96
CA LYS A 314 22.26 -15.11 19.27
C LYS A 314 22.60 -13.63 19.24
N VAL A 315 21.96 -12.91 18.33
CA VAL A 315 22.10 -11.46 18.22
C VAL A 315 20.91 -10.80 18.94
N THR A 316 21.16 -10.18 20.07
CA THR A 316 20.15 -9.43 20.83
C THR A 316 20.23 -7.96 20.48
N VAL A 317 19.16 -7.39 19.96
CA VAL A 317 19.08 -5.96 19.63
C VAL A 317 18.10 -5.29 20.57
N LEU A 318 18.58 -4.27 21.27
CA LEU A 318 17.81 -3.47 22.22
C LEU A 318 17.62 -2.06 21.67
N PHE A 319 16.43 -1.52 21.83
CA PHE A 319 16.11 -0.12 21.58
C PHE A 319 15.55 0.48 22.88
N ALA A 320 16.16 1.56 23.36
CA ALA A 320 15.82 2.19 24.64
C ALA A 320 15.76 1.20 25.83
N GLY A 321 16.67 0.21 25.83
CA GLY A 321 16.76 -0.82 26.88
C GLY A 321 15.77 -1.99 26.76
N GLN A 322 14.91 -2.01 25.74
CA GLN A 322 13.96 -3.11 25.49
C GLN A 322 14.31 -3.88 24.22
N GLN A 323 14.09 -5.19 24.19
CA GLN A 323 14.39 -6.00 23.01
C GLN A 323 13.44 -5.65 21.87
N ILE A 324 13.97 -5.49 20.67
CA ILE A 324 13.15 -5.24 19.48
C ILE A 324 12.40 -6.51 19.05
N PRO A 325 11.36 -6.39 18.21
CA PRO A 325 10.69 -7.56 17.66
C PRO A 325 11.67 -8.49 16.93
N LYS A 326 11.53 -9.81 17.15
CA LYS A 326 12.40 -10.89 16.63
C LYS A 326 13.81 -10.95 17.24
N SER A 327 14.14 -10.07 18.20
CA SER A 327 15.30 -10.27 19.07
C SER A 327 14.98 -11.28 20.17
N PRO A 328 15.89 -12.21 20.51
CA PRO A 328 17.19 -12.42 19.87
C PRO A 328 17.07 -13.14 18.52
N PHE A 329 17.91 -12.74 17.57
CA PHE A 329 18.03 -13.37 16.25
C PHE A 329 19.03 -14.53 16.31
N GLU A 330 18.62 -15.72 15.94
CA GLU A 330 19.53 -16.87 15.81
C GLU A 330 20.26 -16.81 14.47
N VAL A 331 21.58 -16.84 14.50
CA VAL A 331 22.45 -16.76 13.33
C VAL A 331 23.36 -17.99 13.30
N GLY A 332 23.13 -18.88 12.33
CA GLY A 332 24.03 -20.00 12.06
C GLY A 332 25.31 -19.50 11.40
N VAL A 333 26.44 -19.68 12.07
CA VAL A 333 27.77 -19.33 11.52
C VAL A 333 28.47 -20.62 11.10
N ASP A 334 28.51 -20.85 9.79
CA ASP A 334 29.22 -21.95 9.16
C ASP A 334 30.55 -21.48 8.55
N LYS A 335 31.47 -22.43 8.29
CA LYS A 335 32.65 -22.14 7.48
C LYS A 335 32.20 -21.78 6.07
N ALA A 336 32.69 -20.66 5.54
CA ALA A 336 32.61 -20.37 4.12
C ALA A 336 33.31 -21.50 3.35
N GLN A 337 32.55 -22.47 2.82
CA GLN A 337 33.07 -23.42 1.86
C GLN A 337 33.21 -22.68 0.53
N GLY A 338 34.46 -22.35 0.17
CA GLY A 338 34.76 -22.04 -1.22
C GLY A 338 34.38 -23.21 -2.12
N ASP A 339 33.93 -22.93 -3.33
CA ASP A 339 33.56 -23.91 -4.35
C ASP A 339 34.68 -24.02 -5.39
N PRO A 340 35.55 -25.05 -5.31
CA PRO A 340 36.70 -25.20 -6.21
C PRO A 340 36.27 -25.44 -7.66
N THR A 341 35.04 -25.89 -7.91
CA THR A 341 34.54 -26.17 -9.26
C THR A 341 34.30 -24.88 -10.07
N LYS A 342 34.28 -23.72 -9.39
CA LYS A 342 34.13 -22.41 -10.01
C LYS A 342 35.47 -21.73 -10.32
N VAL A 343 36.60 -22.34 -9.94
CA VAL A 343 37.94 -21.86 -10.32
C VAL A 343 38.27 -22.37 -11.72
N THR A 344 38.61 -21.47 -12.63
CA THR A 344 39.05 -21.85 -13.99
C THR A 344 40.41 -21.24 -14.28
N ALA A 345 41.23 -21.90 -15.11
CA ALA A 345 42.52 -21.37 -15.53
C ALA A 345 42.64 -21.39 -17.06
N LYS A 346 43.16 -20.32 -17.65
CA LYS A 346 43.32 -20.18 -19.11
C LYS A 346 44.59 -19.43 -19.47
N GLY A 347 45.21 -19.78 -20.59
CA GLY A 347 46.35 -19.06 -21.15
C GLY A 347 47.27 -19.99 -21.95
N PRO A 348 48.23 -19.42 -22.70
CA PRO A 348 49.12 -20.16 -23.59
C PRO A 348 49.90 -21.27 -22.88
N GLY A 349 50.14 -21.13 -21.57
CA GLY A 349 50.78 -22.13 -20.72
C GLY A 349 50.01 -23.44 -20.55
N LEU A 350 48.69 -23.45 -20.80
CA LEU A 350 47.76 -24.57 -20.58
C LEU A 350 47.16 -25.12 -21.88
N GLU A 351 47.55 -24.60 -23.05
CA GLU A 351 46.97 -25.01 -24.32
C GLU A 351 47.44 -26.43 -24.74
N PRO A 352 46.56 -27.25 -25.37
CA PRO A 352 46.88 -28.64 -25.70
C PRO A 352 48.01 -28.82 -26.72
N LEU A 353 48.28 -27.78 -27.54
CA LEU A 353 49.37 -27.79 -28.52
C LEU A 353 50.76 -27.66 -27.88
N GLY A 354 50.83 -27.42 -26.57
CA GLY A 354 52.08 -27.40 -25.81
C GLY A 354 52.87 -26.10 -25.93
N ASN A 355 53.79 -25.90 -24.98
CA ASN A 355 54.67 -24.74 -24.94
C ASN A 355 55.99 -25.02 -25.66
N ILE A 356 56.61 -23.98 -26.23
CA ILE A 356 57.93 -24.09 -26.87
C ILE A 356 59.02 -24.02 -25.80
N ALA A 357 59.90 -25.03 -25.76
CA ALA A 357 61.02 -25.08 -24.84
C ALA A 357 61.91 -23.83 -24.95
N GLY A 358 62.28 -23.25 -23.80
CA GLY A 358 63.14 -22.05 -23.73
C GLY A 358 62.43 -20.72 -23.95
N LYS A 359 61.11 -20.70 -24.22
CA LYS A 359 60.31 -19.47 -24.26
C LYS A 359 59.43 -19.33 -23.01
N PRO A 360 59.36 -18.13 -22.39
CA PRO A 360 58.44 -17.89 -21.29
C PRO A 360 56.99 -18.00 -21.78
N THR A 361 56.14 -18.59 -20.94
CA THR A 361 54.69 -18.71 -21.15
C THR A 361 53.97 -18.32 -19.87
N TYR A 362 52.65 -18.11 -19.94
CA TYR A 362 51.84 -17.72 -18.79
C TYR A 362 50.45 -18.34 -18.86
N PHE A 363 49.78 -18.39 -17.71
CA PHE A 363 48.36 -18.66 -17.63
C PHE A 363 47.77 -17.86 -16.47
N GLU A 364 46.48 -17.60 -16.55
CA GLU A 364 45.72 -16.82 -15.59
C GLU A 364 44.72 -17.73 -14.88
N ILE A 365 44.54 -17.50 -13.58
CA ILE A 365 43.57 -18.21 -12.75
C ILE A 365 42.43 -17.25 -12.43
N TYR A 366 41.22 -17.64 -12.81
CA TYR A 366 39.98 -16.92 -12.57
C TYR A 366 39.25 -17.56 -11.39
N THR A 367 39.16 -16.82 -10.28
CA THR A 367 38.52 -17.24 -9.03
C THR A 367 37.15 -16.58 -8.78
N ALA A 368 36.64 -15.85 -9.78
CA ALA A 368 35.38 -15.13 -9.67
C ALA A 368 34.22 -16.09 -9.34
N GLY A 369 33.59 -15.90 -8.19
CA GLY A 369 32.46 -16.73 -7.72
C GLY A 369 32.85 -18.00 -6.95
N ALA A 370 34.15 -18.27 -6.74
CA ALA A 370 34.63 -19.45 -6.00
C ALA A 370 34.61 -19.30 -4.46
N GLY A 371 34.38 -18.10 -3.92
CA GLY A 371 34.38 -17.84 -2.48
C GLY A 371 35.79 -17.72 -1.88
N VAL A 372 35.92 -17.88 -0.56
CA VAL A 372 37.19 -17.74 0.17
C VAL A 372 37.97 -19.07 0.10
N GLY A 373 39.23 -19.02 -0.34
CA GLY A 373 40.14 -20.16 -0.39
C GLY A 373 41.54 -19.76 -0.90
N ASP A 374 42.56 -20.57 -0.58
CA ASP A 374 43.94 -20.35 -1.04
C ASP A 374 44.16 -20.96 -2.43
N VAL A 375 44.86 -20.22 -3.31
CA VAL A 375 45.25 -20.70 -4.63
C VAL A 375 46.74 -21.04 -4.64
N THR A 376 47.07 -22.31 -4.86
CA THR A 376 48.44 -22.78 -5.04
C THR A 376 48.63 -23.35 -6.44
N ALA A 377 49.63 -22.85 -7.18
CA ALA A 377 50.04 -23.39 -8.48
C ALA A 377 51.37 -24.13 -8.34
N GLY A 378 51.45 -25.34 -8.88
CA GLY A 378 52.67 -26.16 -8.91
C GLY A 378 52.93 -26.69 -10.32
N HIS A 379 54.19 -26.87 -10.68
CA HIS A 379 54.59 -27.52 -11.94
C HIS A 379 55.33 -28.81 -11.64
N GLN A 380 54.87 -29.91 -12.23
CA GLN A 380 55.51 -31.22 -12.11
C GLN A 380 56.21 -31.56 -13.43
N ARG A 381 57.52 -31.83 -13.36
CA ARG A 381 58.26 -32.32 -14.53
C ARG A 381 57.85 -33.77 -14.81
N PRO A 382 57.75 -34.18 -16.09
CA PRO A 382 57.54 -35.58 -16.41
C PRO A 382 58.73 -36.42 -15.92
N PRO A 383 58.51 -37.69 -15.53
CA PRO A 383 59.60 -38.61 -15.23
C PRO A 383 60.47 -38.78 -16.48
N GLY A 384 61.79 -38.64 -16.30
CA GLY A 384 62.80 -38.77 -17.36
C GLY A 384 63.06 -40.20 -17.78
#